data_AF-A0AA96S9Z6-F1
#
_entry.id   AF-A0AA96S9Z6-F1
#
_cell.length_a   1.000
_cell.length_b   1.000
_cell.length_c   1.000
_cell.angle_alpha   90.00
_cell.angle_beta   90.00
_cell.angle_gamma   90.00
#
_symmetry.space_group_name_H-M   'P 1'
#
loop_
_entity.id
_entity.type
_entity.pdbx_description
1 polymer ?
#
loop_
_entity_poly.entity_id
_entity_poly.type
_entity_poly.pdbx_seq_one_letter_code
_entity_poly.pdbx_strand_id
1 'polypeptide(L)'
;MYTSSLSKETTKTKVLVINALFVALTLVATMFINIKLPIMGNGGLIHLGNVPLFLAAFLYGRKTGAIAGAFGMGLFDVLSGWAIWSPFTFVIVGAMGFIAGLIAEKVPGKRIVVFALAVAAALVIKIVGYYFAEVILYGNWIQPFGSIPGNVLQVVVAGIIVAPLAGRLSKRTRQL
;
A
#
# COMPACT_ATOMS: atom_id res chain seq x y z
N MET A 1 17.30 -16.76 -37.87
CA MET A 1 17.89 -16.90 -36.52
C MET A 1 16.90 -16.31 -35.53
N TYR A 2 16.05 -17.15 -34.93
CA TYR A 2 15.04 -16.73 -33.94
C TYR A 2 15.70 -16.69 -32.56
N THR A 3 15.99 -15.51 -32.03
CA THR A 3 16.29 -15.36 -30.60
C THR A 3 14.97 -15.34 -29.83
N SER A 4 14.58 -16.50 -29.30
CA SER A 4 13.54 -16.59 -28.29
C SER A 4 14.02 -15.83 -27.05
N SER A 5 13.33 -14.74 -26.71
CA SER A 5 13.53 -14.07 -25.42
C SER A 5 13.03 -15.02 -24.33
N LEU A 6 13.94 -15.73 -23.68
CA LEU A 6 13.67 -16.53 -22.49
C LEU A 6 13.13 -15.59 -21.39
N SER A 7 11.81 -15.52 -21.25
CA SER A 7 11.19 -14.92 -20.06
C SER A 7 11.58 -15.78 -18.86
N LYS A 8 12.30 -15.21 -17.90
CA LYS A 8 12.74 -15.91 -16.70
C LYS A 8 11.52 -16.28 -15.84
N GLU A 9 11.12 -17.56 -15.89
CA GLU A 9 10.09 -18.14 -15.04
C GLU A 9 10.44 -17.87 -13.56
N THR A 10 9.64 -17.04 -12.89
CA THR A 10 9.82 -16.77 -11.46
C THR A 10 9.23 -17.93 -10.67
N THR A 11 10.05 -18.61 -9.86
CA THR A 11 9.59 -19.78 -9.09
C THR A 11 8.54 -19.39 -8.05
N LYS A 12 7.63 -20.32 -7.73
CA LYS A 12 6.62 -20.14 -6.67
C LYS A 12 7.25 -19.77 -5.33
N THR A 13 8.39 -20.37 -5.00
CA THR A 13 9.17 -20.06 -3.80
C THR A 13 9.65 -18.61 -3.77
N LYS A 14 10.18 -18.10 -4.91
CA LYS A 14 10.63 -16.71 -4.99
C LYS A 14 9.47 -15.73 -4.80
N VAL A 15 8.30 -16.00 -5.38
CA VAL A 15 7.09 -15.18 -5.17
C VAL A 15 6.68 -15.18 -3.70
N LEU A 16 6.68 -16.34 -3.05
CA LEU A 16 6.34 -16.47 -1.64
C LEU A 16 7.29 -15.66 -0.75
N VAL A 17 8.60 -15.77 -0.98
CA VAL A 17 9.62 -15.03 -0.23
C VAL A 17 9.46 -13.52 -0.42
N ILE A 18 9.23 -13.05 -1.65
CA ILE A 18 9.00 -11.63 -1.93
C ILE A 18 7.75 -11.14 -1.20
N ASN A 19 6.64 -11.89 -1.25
CA ASN A 19 5.42 -11.52 -0.54
C ASN A 19 5.66 -11.43 0.97
N ALA A 20 6.31 -12.43 1.57
CA ALA A 20 6.63 -12.45 3.00
C ALA A 20 7.53 -11.27 3.40
N LEU A 21 8.54 -10.95 2.58
CA LEU A 21 9.43 -9.81 2.81
C LEU A 21 8.65 -8.49 2.82
N PHE A 22 7.77 -8.26 1.85
CA PHE A 22 6.99 -7.02 1.79
C PHE A 22 5.91 -6.92 2.86
N VAL A 23 5.33 -8.05 3.30
CA VAL A 23 4.48 -8.09 4.50
C VAL A 23 5.28 -7.64 5.72
N ALA A 24 6.47 -8.20 5.94
CA ALA A 24 7.33 -7.84 7.06
C ALA A 24 7.76 -6.36 7.01
N LEU A 25 8.19 -5.85 5.85
CA LEU A 25 8.54 -4.45 5.67
C LEU A 25 7.35 -3.52 5.94
N THR A 26 6.15 -3.89 5.48
CA THR A 26 4.93 -3.12 5.71
C THR A 26 4.58 -3.10 7.19
N LEU A 27 4.66 -4.24 7.88
CA LEU A 27 4.45 -4.32 9.33
C LEU A 27 5.44 -3.42 10.08
N VAL A 28 6.74 -3.58 9.84
CA VAL A 28 7.80 -2.84 10.54
C VAL A 28 7.69 -1.34 10.28
N ALA A 29 7.46 -0.93 9.04
CA ALA A 29 7.27 0.49 8.70
C ALA A 29 6.00 1.08 9.35
N THR A 30 4.94 0.27 9.50
CA THR A 30 3.72 0.70 10.19
C THR A 30 3.96 0.82 11.70
N MET A 31 4.65 -0.16 12.29
CA MET A 31 4.84 -0.30 13.74
C MET A 31 5.86 0.67 14.33
N PHE A 32 6.93 0.99 13.61
CA PHE A 32 8.06 1.76 14.15
C PHE A 32 8.29 3.10 13.47
N ILE A 33 7.77 3.30 12.26
CA ILE A 33 7.87 4.58 11.54
C ILE A 33 6.49 5.22 11.50
N ASN A 34 6.01 5.57 12.70
CA ASN A 34 4.74 6.24 12.91
C ASN A 34 4.83 7.40 13.89
N ILE A 35 3.88 8.32 13.76
CA ILE A 35 3.66 9.45 14.65
C ILE A 35 2.19 9.41 15.07
N LYS A 36 1.95 9.47 16.37
CA LYS A 36 0.63 9.68 16.93
C LYS A 36 0.35 11.17 16.96
N LEU A 37 -0.65 11.63 16.21
CA LEU A 37 -1.05 13.03 16.21
C LEU A 37 -1.79 13.37 17.52
N PRO A 38 -1.37 14.42 18.25
CA PRO A 38 -1.94 14.76 19.55
C PRO A 38 -3.35 15.38 19.51
N ILE A 39 -3.99 15.50 18.33
CA ILE A 39 -5.15 16.38 18.13
C ILE A 39 -6.43 15.62 17.70
N MET A 40 -6.37 14.31 17.46
CA MET A 40 -7.53 13.56 16.96
C MET A 40 -7.85 12.37 17.84
N GLY A 41 -8.91 12.51 18.63
CA GLY A 41 -9.47 11.43 19.45
C GLY A 41 -9.58 10.14 18.63
N ASN A 42 -9.01 9.07 19.18
CA ASN A 42 -9.18 7.68 18.78
C ASN A 42 -8.71 7.23 17.38
N GLY A 43 -8.09 8.05 16.53
CA GLY A 43 -7.71 7.65 15.16
C GLY A 43 -6.46 8.29 14.54
N GLY A 44 -5.72 9.13 15.27
CA GLY A 44 -4.62 9.93 14.74
C GLY A 44 -3.28 9.21 14.53
N LEU A 45 -3.24 8.00 13.96
CA LEU A 45 -1.96 7.33 13.65
C LEU A 45 -1.52 7.58 12.21
N ILE A 46 -0.38 8.27 12.04
CA ILE A 46 0.28 8.43 10.74
C ILE A 46 1.48 7.52 10.68
N HIS A 47 1.59 6.68 9.65
CA HIS A 47 2.68 5.73 9.49
C HIS A 47 3.18 5.61 8.05
N LEU A 48 4.38 5.06 7.87
CA LEU A 48 5.00 4.88 6.55
C LEU A 48 4.79 3.50 5.92
N GLY A 49 3.93 2.66 6.49
CA GLY A 49 3.54 1.36 5.90
C GLY A 49 3.11 1.40 4.42
N ASN A 50 2.57 2.52 3.93
CA ASN A 50 2.17 2.66 2.51
C ASN A 50 3.37 2.65 1.55
N VAL A 51 4.59 2.95 2.02
CA VAL A 51 5.82 2.94 1.22
C VAL A 51 6.15 1.53 0.71
N PRO A 52 6.37 0.52 1.57
CA PRO A 52 6.63 -0.85 1.12
C PRO A 52 5.43 -1.45 0.36
N LEU A 53 4.19 -1.10 0.71
CA LEU A 53 3.00 -1.49 -0.06
C LEU A 53 3.09 -1.03 -1.52
N PHE A 54 3.33 0.27 -1.77
CA PHE A 54 3.39 0.78 -3.14
C PHE A 54 4.61 0.25 -3.89
N LEU A 55 5.75 0.04 -3.21
CA LEU A 55 6.91 -0.62 -3.82
C LEU A 55 6.57 -2.05 -4.28
N ALA A 56 5.91 -2.84 -3.42
CA ALA A 56 5.41 -4.16 -3.76
C ALA A 56 4.49 -4.12 -4.99
N ALA A 57 3.51 -3.22 -4.97
CA ALA A 57 2.54 -3.06 -6.04
C ALA A 57 3.19 -2.68 -7.38
N PHE A 58 4.13 -1.72 -7.37
CA PHE A 58 4.73 -1.19 -8.60
C PHE A 58 5.85 -2.06 -9.19
N LEU A 59 6.54 -2.84 -8.35
CA LEU A 59 7.65 -3.70 -8.79
C LEU A 59 7.22 -5.13 -9.07
N TYR A 60 6.28 -5.66 -8.29
CA TYR A 60 5.90 -7.09 -8.31
C TYR A 60 4.42 -7.33 -8.63
N GLY A 61 3.64 -6.25 -8.79
CA GLY A 61 2.29 -6.31 -9.33
C GLY A 61 1.18 -6.37 -8.28
N ARG A 62 -0.07 -6.48 -8.77
CA ARG A 62 -1.30 -6.34 -8.00
C ARG A 62 -1.42 -7.33 -6.84
N LYS A 63 -0.98 -8.58 -7.05
CA LYS A 63 -1.10 -9.64 -6.02
C LYS A 63 -0.15 -9.36 -4.86
N THR A 64 1.11 -9.06 -5.16
CA THR A 64 2.11 -8.75 -4.12
C THR A 64 1.79 -7.45 -3.41
N GLY A 65 1.32 -6.41 -4.13
CA GLY A 65 0.83 -5.18 -3.52
C GLY A 65 -0.32 -5.40 -2.54
N ALA A 66 -1.33 -6.18 -2.94
CA ALA A 66 -2.48 -6.51 -2.11
C ALA A 66 -2.06 -7.30 -0.85
N ILE A 67 -1.25 -8.34 -1.01
CA ILE A 67 -0.78 -9.18 0.10
C ILE A 67 0.07 -8.36 1.08
N ALA A 68 1.02 -7.57 0.58
CA ALA A 68 1.89 -6.74 1.40
C ALA A 68 1.08 -5.75 2.26
N GLY A 69 0.13 -5.05 1.63
CA GLY A 69 -0.71 -4.08 2.30
C GLY A 69 -1.65 -4.71 3.32
N ALA A 70 -2.47 -5.68 2.88
CA ALA A 70 -3.50 -6.31 3.70
C ALA A 70 -2.93 -7.00 4.93
N PHE A 71 -1.93 -7.86 4.75
CA PHE A 71 -1.34 -8.60 5.87
C PHE A 71 -0.39 -7.73 6.68
N GLY A 72 0.39 -6.84 6.07
CA GLY A 72 1.34 -6.01 6.81
C GLY A 72 0.66 -5.05 7.76
N MET A 73 -0.31 -4.27 7.28
CA MET A 73 -1.04 -3.32 8.13
C MET A 73 -2.13 -4.01 8.96
N GLY A 74 -2.79 -5.04 8.43
CA GLY A 74 -3.77 -5.81 9.21
C GLY A 74 -3.14 -6.52 10.41
N LEU A 75 -1.91 -7.02 10.27
CA LEU A 75 -1.16 -7.60 11.39
C LEU A 75 -0.68 -6.54 12.38
N PHE A 76 -0.29 -5.35 11.89
CA PHE A 76 -0.02 -4.22 12.78
C PHE A 76 -1.21 -3.93 13.70
N ASP A 77 -2.43 -3.89 13.13
CA ASP A 77 -3.63 -3.59 13.90
C ASP A 77 -3.86 -4.60 15.02
N VAL A 78 -3.71 -5.89 14.72
CA VAL A 78 -3.83 -6.99 15.70
C VAL A 78 -2.79 -6.86 16.82
N LEU A 79 -1.55 -6.53 16.48
CA LEU A 79 -0.43 -6.53 17.43
C LEU A 79 -0.29 -5.24 18.24
N SER A 80 -0.95 -4.14 17.84
CA SER A 80 -0.64 -2.79 18.37
C SER A 80 -1.79 -2.10 19.09
N GLY A 81 -2.80 -2.86 19.51
CA GLY A 81 -3.96 -2.34 20.24
C GLY A 81 -5.08 -1.77 19.35
N TRP A 82 -5.02 -2.01 18.04
CA TRP A 82 -6.01 -1.55 17.06
C TRP A 82 -6.80 -2.72 16.46
N ALA A 83 -6.88 -3.86 17.13
CA ALA A 83 -7.33 -5.13 16.54
C ALA A 83 -8.71 -5.05 15.85
N ILE A 84 -9.63 -4.22 16.35
CA ILE A 84 -10.95 -4.01 15.75
C ILE A 84 -10.89 -3.39 14.34
N TRP A 85 -9.81 -2.66 14.02
CA TRP A 85 -9.54 -2.09 12.71
C TRP A 85 -9.04 -3.10 11.70
N SER A 86 -8.41 -4.19 12.15
CA SER A 86 -7.76 -5.18 11.31
C SER A 86 -8.62 -5.69 10.13
N PRO A 87 -9.90 -6.08 10.31
CA PRO A 87 -10.73 -6.51 9.17
C PRO A 87 -10.95 -5.39 8.13
N PHE A 88 -11.14 -4.15 8.58
CA PHE A 88 -11.32 -3.00 7.69
C PHE A 88 -10.02 -2.70 6.96
N THR A 89 -8.92 -2.57 7.68
CA THR A 89 -7.58 -2.33 7.13
C THR A 89 -7.20 -3.41 6.12
N PHE A 90 -7.44 -4.68 6.43
CA PHE A 90 -7.13 -5.80 5.54
C PHE A 90 -7.80 -5.63 4.18
N VAL A 91 -9.10 -5.30 4.17
CA VAL A 91 -9.86 -5.11 2.92
C VAL A 91 -9.46 -3.82 2.21
N ILE A 92 -9.43 -2.70 2.92
CA ILE A 92 -9.17 -1.37 2.34
C ILE A 92 -7.75 -1.33 1.76
N VAL A 93 -6.76 -1.69 2.55
CA VAL A 93 -5.35 -1.63 2.16
C VAL A 93 -5.01 -2.73 1.15
N GLY A 94 -5.66 -3.89 1.25
CA GLY A 94 -5.59 -4.92 0.21
C GLY A 94 -6.10 -4.42 -1.14
N ALA A 95 -7.25 -3.74 -1.17
CA ALA A 95 -7.80 -3.12 -2.37
C ALA A 95 -6.90 -2.00 -2.90
N MET A 96 -6.33 -1.16 -2.03
CA MET A 96 -5.35 -0.13 -2.41
C MET A 96 -4.16 -0.76 -3.14
N GLY A 97 -3.53 -1.77 -2.53
CA GLY A 97 -2.37 -2.45 -3.12
C GLY A 97 -2.70 -3.17 -4.42
N PHE A 98 -3.88 -3.80 -4.49
CA PHE A 98 -4.35 -4.46 -5.70
C PHE A 98 -4.55 -3.48 -6.86
N ILE A 99 -5.31 -2.40 -6.65
CA ILE A 99 -5.63 -1.42 -7.69
C ILE A 99 -4.39 -0.65 -8.11
N ALA A 100 -3.54 -0.25 -7.17
CA ALA A 100 -2.29 0.43 -7.47
C ALA A 100 -1.37 -0.45 -8.35
N GLY A 101 -1.25 -1.75 -8.02
CA GLY A 101 -0.46 -2.68 -8.81
C GLY A 101 -1.09 -3.02 -10.15
N LEU A 102 -2.42 -3.10 -10.23
CA LEU A 102 -3.15 -3.34 -11.48
C LEU A 102 -2.94 -2.20 -12.46
N ILE A 103 -3.03 -0.95 -11.99
CA ILE A 103 -2.75 0.24 -12.80
C ILE A 103 -1.30 0.21 -13.30
N ALA A 104 -0.34 -0.08 -12.41
CA ALA A 104 1.06 -0.20 -12.77
C ALA A 104 1.37 -1.31 -13.80
N GLU A 105 0.62 -2.42 -13.77
CA GLU A 105 0.73 -3.52 -14.73
C GLU A 105 0.13 -3.20 -16.09
N LYS A 106 -1.06 -2.60 -16.11
CA LYS A 106 -1.95 -2.60 -17.29
C LYS A 106 -2.04 -1.26 -18.00
N VAL A 107 -1.83 -0.14 -17.30
CA VAL A 107 -1.94 1.18 -17.93
C VAL A 107 -0.65 1.49 -18.69
N PRO A 108 -0.71 1.73 -20.01
CA PRO A 108 0.45 2.14 -20.78
C PRO A 108 0.80 3.61 -20.50
N GLY A 109 2.06 3.97 -20.73
CA GLY A 109 2.52 5.35 -20.64
C GLY A 109 3.81 5.53 -19.85
N LYS A 110 4.18 6.79 -19.60
CA LYS A 110 5.36 7.14 -18.80
C LYS A 110 5.15 6.63 -17.37
N ARG A 111 6.11 5.85 -16.85
CA ARG A 111 6.01 5.20 -15.52
C ARG A 111 5.64 6.17 -14.40
N ILE A 112 6.18 7.38 -14.41
CA ILE A 112 5.87 8.41 -13.41
C ILE A 112 4.39 8.82 -13.43
N VAL A 113 3.78 8.93 -14.61
CA VAL A 113 2.36 9.28 -14.77
C VAL A 113 1.49 8.12 -14.32
N VAL A 114 1.84 6.90 -14.71
CA VAL A 114 1.12 5.68 -14.30
C VAL A 114 1.16 5.51 -12.78
N PHE A 115 2.31 5.73 -12.14
CA PHE A 115 2.43 5.66 -10.68
C PHE A 115 1.64 6.76 -9.99
N ALA A 116 1.62 7.99 -10.53
CA ALA A 116 0.78 9.06 -9.99
C ALA A 116 -0.71 8.70 -10.06
N LEU A 117 -1.18 8.13 -11.18
CA LEU A 117 -2.56 7.64 -11.32
C LEU A 117 -2.87 6.52 -10.32
N ALA A 118 -1.93 5.59 -10.12
CA ALA A 118 -2.07 4.50 -9.16
C ALA A 118 -2.19 5.02 -7.71
N VAL A 119 -1.37 6.00 -7.33
CA VAL A 119 -1.41 6.65 -6.01
C VAL A 119 -2.73 7.42 -5.84
N ALA A 120 -3.20 8.13 -6.86
CA ALA A 120 -4.48 8.84 -6.81
C ALA A 120 -5.67 7.87 -6.62
N ALA A 121 -5.69 6.75 -7.34
CA ALA A 121 -6.71 5.72 -7.16
C ALA A 121 -6.67 5.10 -5.75
N ALA A 122 -5.48 4.80 -5.24
CA ALA A 122 -5.30 4.28 -3.89
C ALA A 122 -5.73 5.30 -2.82
N LEU A 123 -5.51 6.60 -3.05
CA LEU A 123 -5.95 7.66 -2.15
C LEU A 123 -7.48 7.69 -2.04
N VAL A 124 -8.20 7.59 -3.16
CA VAL A 124 -9.67 7.53 -3.16
C VAL A 124 -10.15 6.32 -2.36
N ILE A 125 -9.58 5.14 -2.59
CA ILE A 125 -9.92 3.92 -1.85
C ILE A 125 -9.67 4.12 -0.35
N LYS A 126 -8.54 4.74 0.03
CA LYS A 126 -8.21 4.97 1.44
C LYS A 126 -9.21 5.91 2.10
N ILE A 127 -9.49 7.07 1.49
CA ILE A 127 -10.41 8.06 2.06
C ILE A 127 -11.79 7.44 2.23
N VAL A 128 -12.35 6.83 1.17
CA VAL A 128 -13.69 6.25 1.21
C VAL A 128 -13.75 5.08 2.19
N GLY A 129 -12.77 4.18 2.14
CA GLY A 129 -12.73 3.00 2.99
C GLY A 129 -12.62 3.34 4.46
N TYR A 130 -11.66 4.19 4.84
CA TYR A 130 -11.47 4.57 6.24
C TYR A 130 -12.62 5.43 6.75
N TYR A 131 -13.22 6.29 5.91
CA TYR A 131 -14.40 7.05 6.30
C TYR A 131 -15.54 6.12 6.74
N PHE A 132 -15.91 5.13 5.93
CA PHE A 132 -16.99 4.20 6.29
C PHE A 132 -16.61 3.27 7.46
N ALA A 133 -15.34 2.85 7.55
CA ALA A 133 -14.86 2.10 8.71
C ALA A 133 -15.03 2.91 10.01
N GLU A 134 -14.65 4.20 9.99
CA GLU A 134 -14.82 5.11 11.13
C GLU A 134 -16.30 5.36 11.46
N VAL A 135 -17.17 5.52 10.47
CA VAL A 135 -18.63 5.61 10.69
C VAL A 135 -19.15 4.38 11.44
N ILE A 136 -18.72 3.19 11.03
CA ILE A 136 -19.15 1.92 11.66
C ILE A 136 -18.59 1.81 13.09
N LEU A 137 -17.32 2.15 13.29
CA LEU A 137 -16.63 2.01 14.58
C LEU A 137 -17.06 3.05 15.62
N TYR A 138 -17.34 4.28 15.18
CA TYR A 138 -17.64 5.40 16.07
C TYR A 138 -19.12 5.78 16.10
N GLY A 139 -19.93 5.26 15.18
CA GLY A 139 -21.35 5.62 15.07
C GLY A 139 -21.59 7.09 14.72
N ASN A 140 -20.60 7.77 14.11
CA ASN A 140 -20.64 9.20 13.86
C ASN A 140 -20.23 9.52 12.41
N TRP A 141 -21.05 10.31 11.72
CA TRP A 141 -20.84 10.69 10.31
C TRP A 141 -19.97 11.93 10.11
N ILE A 142 -19.69 12.68 11.17
CA ILE A 142 -18.95 13.96 11.13
C ILE A 142 -17.50 13.76 11.58
N GLN A 143 -17.26 13.00 12.64
CA GLN A 143 -15.91 12.77 13.18
C GLN A 143 -14.91 12.24 12.13
N PRO A 144 -15.27 11.34 11.19
CA PRO A 144 -14.34 10.80 10.19
C PRO A 144 -13.72 11.85 9.25
N PHE A 145 -14.35 13.02 9.07
CA PHE A 145 -13.75 14.09 8.26
C PHE A 145 -12.40 14.57 8.82
N GLY A 146 -12.18 14.42 10.13
CA GLY A 146 -10.90 14.74 10.77
C GLY A 146 -9.75 13.84 10.34
N SER A 147 -10.00 12.60 9.91
CA SER A 147 -8.96 11.65 9.51
C SER A 147 -8.44 11.86 8.08
N ILE A 148 -9.23 12.54 7.24
CA ILE A 148 -8.94 12.73 5.81
C ILE A 148 -7.57 13.41 5.57
N PRO A 149 -7.20 14.52 6.24
CA PRO A 149 -5.89 15.15 6.02
C PRO A 149 -4.71 14.21 6.32
N GLY A 150 -4.81 13.40 7.38
CA GLY A 150 -3.79 12.41 7.74
C GLY A 150 -3.69 11.29 6.71
N ASN A 151 -4.84 10.81 6.21
CA ASN A 151 -4.90 9.80 5.16
C ASN A 151 -4.30 10.28 3.84
N VAL A 152 -4.60 11.53 3.44
CA VAL A 152 -4.01 12.20 2.28
C VAL A 152 -2.50 12.28 2.43
N LEU A 153 -2.01 12.81 3.56
CA LEU A 153 -0.59 12.97 3.81
C LEU A 153 0.16 11.65 3.68
N GLN A 154 -0.34 10.58 4.33
CA GLN A 154 0.30 9.27 4.28
C GLN A 154 0.45 8.71 2.86
N VAL A 155 -0.61 8.80 2.05
CA VAL A 155 -0.60 8.22 0.69
C VAL A 155 0.23 9.07 -0.26
N VAL A 156 0.12 10.40 -0.18
CA VAL A 156 0.88 11.32 -1.03
C VAL A 156 2.37 11.24 -0.72
N VAL A 157 2.77 11.27 0.55
CA VAL A 157 4.18 11.13 0.96
C VAL A 157 4.74 9.79 0.48
N ALA A 158 3.99 8.69 0.66
CA ALA A 158 4.42 7.40 0.15
C ALA A 158 4.57 7.40 -1.38
N GLY A 159 3.63 8.02 -2.10
CA GLY A 159 3.71 8.17 -3.56
C GLY A 159 4.94 8.95 -4.03
N ILE A 160 5.25 10.08 -3.38
CA ILE A 160 6.42 10.92 -3.67
C ILE A 160 7.72 10.13 -3.47
N ILE A 161 7.82 9.35 -2.39
CA ILE A 161 8.99 8.52 -2.11
C ILE A 161 9.12 7.37 -3.12
N VAL A 162 8.01 6.67 -3.37
CA VAL A 162 8.03 5.40 -4.10
C VAL A 162 8.12 5.58 -5.61
N ALA A 163 7.43 6.56 -6.20
CA ALA A 163 7.40 6.70 -7.65
C ALA A 163 8.79 6.84 -8.32
N PRO A 164 9.73 7.67 -7.83
CA PRO A 164 11.09 7.73 -8.40
C PRO A 164 11.91 6.47 -8.10
N LEU A 165 11.76 5.89 -6.91
CA LEU A 165 12.48 4.69 -6.48
C LEU A 165 12.07 3.47 -7.32
N ALA A 166 10.77 3.26 -7.50
CA ALA A 166 10.21 2.20 -8.34
C ALA A 166 10.60 2.38 -9.81
N GLY A 167 10.63 3.62 -10.32
CA GLY A 167 11.09 3.90 -11.68
C GLY A 167 12.55 3.47 -11.90
N ARG A 168 13.44 3.69 -10.92
CA ARG A 168 14.85 3.26 -10.96
C ARG A 168 15.01 1.76 -10.79
N LEU A 169 14.32 1.17 -9.82
CA LEU A 169 14.39 -0.26 -9.50
C LEU A 169 13.80 -1.13 -10.61
N SER A 170 12.68 -0.74 -11.22
CA SER A 170 12.04 -1.50 -12.30
C SER A 170 12.95 -1.74 -13.51
N LYS A 171 13.89 -0.82 -13.77
CA LYS A 171 14.91 -0.99 -14.82
C LYS A 171 15.88 -2.12 -14.49
N ARG A 172 16.22 -2.31 -13.20
CA ARG A 172 17.12 -3.37 -12.72
C ARG A 172 16.40 -4.69 -12.52
N THR A 173 15.18 -4.68 -11.98
CA THR A 173 14.40 -5.92 -11.74
C THR A 173 13.99 -6.61 -13.04
N ARG A 174 13.84 -5.86 -14.15
CA ARG A 174 13.58 -6.43 -15.49
C ARG A 174 14.84 -6.91 -16.23
N GLN A 175 16.04 -6.63 -15.70
CA GLN A 175 17.32 -7.07 -16.24
C GLN A 175 17.86 -8.35 -15.55
N LEU A 176 17.19 -8.80 -14.49
CA LEU A 176 17.49 -10.02 -13.76
C LEU A 176 16.52 -11.14 -14.11
#